data_AF-A0AAJ0G9L3-F1
#
_entry.id   AF-A0AAJ0G9L3-F1
#
_cell.length_a   1.000
_cell.length_b   1.000
_cell.length_c   1.000
_cell.angle_alpha   90.00
_cell.angle_beta   90.00
_cell.angle_gamma   90.00
#
_symmetry.space_group_name_H-M   'P 1'
#
loop_
_entity.id
_entity.type
_entity.pdbx_description
1 polymer ?
#
loop_
_entity_poly.entity_id
_entity_poly.type
_entity_poly.pdbx_seq_one_letter_code
_entity_poly.pdbx_strand_id
1 'polypeptide(L)'
;MIGQEPLETWYFSGHSTVYGSIPSRIGADAVLDAAAAFTVDSHDAFMTGCDVHEKAAHTSGIQAMQSLRTALARSGEQSDTVLISTMCLKTSEYNRGIYNYNFQYHALATVRILKSRWKAGHWGELEQQLIWTCLVEEVLEAIHTGTPSEMDDPDRVEVSWLSSTQNPGDLASAFDVLAEQLVRIPRLACVLRQVSSERAGVIAALKAAALAQDVYSRVCDQTILLEHIVSEPERCHAKQTPLSSYINYPSVQAFTLAITHALCQMLICGIILA
;
A
#
# COMPACT_ATOMS: atom_id res chain seq x y z
N MET A 1 -20.16 7.79 26.93
CA MET A 1 -20.04 8.94 26.01
C MET A 1 -18.73 8.76 25.27
N ILE A 2 -18.79 8.15 24.08
CA ILE A 2 -17.66 8.06 23.17
C ILE A 2 -17.67 9.41 22.43
N GLY A 3 -16.62 10.20 22.60
CA GLY A 3 -16.51 11.52 21.99
C GLY A 3 -16.59 11.39 20.48
N GLN A 4 -17.47 12.17 19.87
CA GLN A 4 -17.37 12.50 18.46
C GLN A 4 -16.15 13.42 18.31
N GLU A 5 -14.98 12.84 18.10
CA GLU A 5 -13.93 13.61 17.45
C GLU A 5 -14.37 13.85 15.99
N PRO A 6 -14.19 15.07 15.47
CA PRO A 6 -14.56 15.37 14.10
C PRO A 6 -13.73 14.47 13.17
N LEU A 7 -14.42 13.84 12.21
CA LEU A 7 -13.89 13.02 11.11
C LEU A 7 -13.00 13.81 10.13
N GLU A 8 -12.35 14.88 10.58
CA GLU A 8 -11.59 15.77 9.73
C GLU A 8 -10.16 15.23 9.60
N THR A 9 -9.83 14.86 8.35
CA THR A 9 -8.48 14.61 7.80
C THR A 9 -7.84 13.23 8.00
N TRP A 10 -8.58 12.18 7.61
CA TRP A 10 -8.01 10.84 7.36
C TRP A 10 -7.34 10.74 5.99
N TYR A 11 -6.33 11.56 5.70
CA TYR A 11 -5.66 11.56 4.39
C TYR A 11 -4.96 10.24 4.03
N PHE A 12 -4.68 9.36 5.00
CA PHE A 12 -3.84 8.17 4.79
C PHE A 12 -4.36 6.86 5.37
N SER A 13 -5.63 6.80 5.73
CA SER A 13 -6.30 5.51 5.84
C SER A 13 -6.99 5.21 4.51
N GLY A 14 -6.22 4.95 3.44
CA GLY A 14 -6.82 4.61 2.14
C GLY A 14 -7.88 3.52 2.28
N HIS A 15 -7.67 2.58 3.23
CA HIS A 15 -8.70 1.65 3.68
C HIS A 15 -9.92 2.35 4.30
N SER A 16 -9.79 3.16 5.36
CA SER A 16 -10.96 3.74 6.05
C SER A 16 -11.78 4.71 5.19
N THR A 17 -11.15 5.49 4.31
CA THR A 17 -11.87 6.40 3.40
C THR A 17 -12.61 5.61 2.33
N VAL A 18 -11.96 4.60 1.75
CA VAL A 18 -12.57 3.70 0.77
C VAL A 18 -13.74 2.93 1.39
N TYR A 19 -13.54 2.32 2.56
CA TYR A 19 -14.61 1.62 3.30
C TYR A 19 -15.73 2.57 3.74
N GLY A 20 -15.40 3.81 4.11
CA GLY A 20 -16.37 4.84 4.48
C GLY A 20 -17.30 5.24 3.32
N SER A 21 -16.85 5.06 2.07
CA SER A 21 -17.68 5.32 0.89
C SER A 21 -18.66 4.19 0.54
N ILE A 22 -18.51 3.00 1.13
CA ILE A 22 -19.28 1.82 0.74
C ILE A 22 -20.75 1.89 1.18
N PRO A 23 -21.11 2.24 2.43
CA PRO A 23 -22.49 2.15 2.90
C PRO A 23 -23.50 2.94 2.04
N SER A 24 -23.09 4.11 1.51
CA SER A 24 -23.95 4.95 0.67
C SER A 24 -24.16 4.40 -0.75
N ARG A 25 -23.41 3.35 -1.14
CA ARG A 25 -23.40 2.76 -2.49
C ARG A 25 -23.98 1.36 -2.54
N ILE A 26 -24.29 0.76 -1.38
CA ILE A 26 -24.91 -0.56 -1.32
C ILE A 26 -26.24 -0.57 -2.07
N GLY A 27 -26.46 -1.59 -2.89
CA GLY A 27 -27.63 -1.78 -3.74
C GLY A 27 -27.53 -1.11 -5.12
N ALA A 28 -26.53 -0.26 -5.36
CA ALA A 28 -26.32 0.38 -6.66
C ALA A 28 -25.51 -0.48 -7.63
N ASP A 29 -24.55 -1.26 -7.11
CA ASP A 29 -23.60 -2.03 -7.90
C ASP A 29 -23.45 -3.46 -7.34
N ALA A 30 -23.88 -4.46 -8.11
CA ALA A 30 -23.83 -5.87 -7.69
C ALA A 30 -22.42 -6.37 -7.34
N VAL A 31 -21.38 -5.80 -7.96
CA VAL A 31 -19.99 -6.16 -7.66
C VAL A 31 -19.55 -5.61 -6.30
N LEU A 32 -19.96 -4.39 -5.96
CA LEU A 32 -19.64 -3.78 -4.66
C LEU A 32 -20.42 -4.45 -3.55
N ASP A 33 -21.69 -4.79 -3.78
CA ASP A 33 -22.52 -5.51 -2.81
C ASP A 33 -21.92 -6.86 -2.46
N ALA A 34 -21.49 -7.62 -3.47
CA ALA A 34 -20.85 -8.92 -3.26
C ALA A 34 -19.51 -8.78 -2.53
N ALA A 35 -18.71 -7.76 -2.88
CA ALA A 35 -17.44 -7.49 -2.22
C ALA A 35 -17.61 -7.05 -0.76
N ALA A 36 -18.62 -6.23 -0.46
CA ALA A 36 -18.96 -5.80 0.89
C ALA A 36 -19.44 -6.98 1.75
N ALA A 37 -20.30 -7.85 1.21
CA ALA A 37 -20.72 -9.06 1.90
C ALA A 37 -19.52 -9.97 2.25
N PHE A 38 -18.62 -10.19 1.29
CA PHE A 38 -17.40 -10.96 1.53
C PHE A 38 -16.49 -10.33 2.60
N THR A 39 -16.45 -9.00 2.67
CA THR A 39 -15.67 -8.27 3.67
C THR A 39 -16.21 -8.49 5.07
N VAL A 40 -17.53 -8.40 5.24
CA VAL A 40 -18.19 -8.65 6.53
C VAL A 40 -17.98 -10.10 6.97
N ASP A 41 -18.26 -11.06 6.11
CA ASP A 41 -18.13 -12.48 6.45
C ASP A 41 -16.66 -12.85 6.78
N SER A 42 -15.70 -12.30 6.03
CA SER A 42 -14.27 -12.53 6.29
C SER A 42 -13.80 -11.90 7.59
N HIS A 43 -14.33 -10.73 7.95
CA HIS A 43 -14.05 -10.10 9.22
C HIS A 43 -14.62 -10.93 10.38
N ASP A 44 -15.87 -11.40 10.27
CA ASP A 44 -16.50 -12.25 11.28
C ASP A 44 -15.74 -13.58 11.44
N ALA A 45 -15.31 -14.20 10.34
CA ALA A 45 -14.48 -15.39 10.36
C ALA A 45 -13.15 -15.14 11.09
N PHE A 46 -12.47 -14.03 10.80
CA PHE A 46 -11.21 -13.64 11.45
C PHE A 46 -11.38 -13.40 12.96
N MET A 47 -12.42 -12.65 13.35
CA MET A 47 -12.65 -12.27 14.76
C MET A 47 -13.08 -13.46 15.62
N THR A 48 -13.81 -14.42 15.05
CA THR A 48 -14.39 -15.53 15.81
C THR A 48 -13.62 -16.84 15.70
N GLY A 49 -12.86 -17.05 14.62
CA GLY A 49 -12.17 -18.32 14.34
C GLY A 49 -13.12 -19.52 14.20
N CYS A 50 -14.38 -19.29 13.82
CA CYS A 50 -15.41 -20.33 13.75
C CYS A 50 -15.58 -20.90 12.32
N ASP A 51 -15.58 -22.22 12.19
CA ASP A 51 -15.79 -22.94 10.91
C ASP A 51 -17.04 -22.50 10.14
N VAL A 52 -18.11 -22.12 10.85
CA VAL A 52 -19.35 -21.67 10.22
C VAL A 52 -19.15 -20.33 9.51
N HIS A 53 -18.47 -19.38 10.14
CA HIS A 53 -18.15 -18.09 9.55
C HIS A 53 -17.08 -18.25 8.45
N GLU A 54 -16.13 -19.16 8.60
CA GLU A 54 -15.17 -19.47 7.54
C GLU A 54 -15.86 -20.00 6.27
N LYS A 55 -16.86 -20.88 6.41
CA LYS A 55 -17.68 -21.37 5.29
C LYS A 55 -18.52 -20.26 4.65
N ALA A 56 -19.06 -19.34 5.45
CA ALA A 56 -19.79 -18.19 4.95
C ALA A 56 -18.87 -17.29 4.12
N ALA A 57 -17.71 -16.91 4.68
CA ALA A 57 -16.69 -16.11 4.00
C ALA A 57 -16.18 -16.78 2.72
N HIS A 58 -15.96 -18.10 2.72
CA HIS A 58 -15.59 -18.82 1.52
C HIS A 58 -16.68 -18.72 0.43
N THR A 59 -17.95 -18.84 0.81
CA THR A 59 -19.08 -18.78 -0.12
C THR A 59 -19.26 -17.38 -0.71
N SER A 60 -19.26 -16.33 0.13
CA SER A 60 -19.35 -14.95 -0.33
C SER A 60 -18.11 -14.53 -1.12
N GLY A 61 -16.92 -15.05 -0.80
CA GLY A 61 -15.70 -14.83 -1.57
C GLY A 61 -15.79 -15.35 -3.01
N ILE A 62 -16.35 -16.54 -3.21
CA ILE A 62 -16.61 -17.07 -4.56
C ILE A 62 -17.56 -16.15 -5.34
N GLN A 63 -18.64 -15.70 -4.69
CA GLN A 63 -19.61 -14.80 -5.31
C GLN A 63 -18.99 -13.44 -5.66
N ALA A 64 -18.23 -12.86 -4.74
CA ALA A 64 -17.52 -11.59 -4.95
C ALA A 64 -16.54 -11.69 -6.12
N MET A 65 -15.76 -12.76 -6.20
CA MET A 65 -14.85 -13.02 -7.33
C MET A 65 -15.58 -13.18 -8.65
N GLN A 66 -16.70 -13.90 -8.68
CA GLN A 66 -17.52 -14.06 -9.89
C GLN A 66 -18.13 -12.72 -10.35
N SER A 67 -18.63 -11.92 -9.42
CA SER A 67 -19.16 -10.58 -9.69
C SER A 67 -18.08 -9.64 -10.21
N LEU A 68 -16.87 -9.66 -9.61
CA LEU A 68 -15.74 -8.86 -10.08
C LEU A 68 -15.33 -9.22 -11.50
N ARG A 69 -15.21 -10.52 -11.81
CA ARG A 69 -14.90 -11.00 -13.17
C ARG A 69 -15.96 -10.57 -14.18
N THR A 70 -17.23 -10.62 -13.80
CA THR A 70 -18.34 -10.18 -14.64
C THR A 70 -18.31 -8.67 -14.87
N ALA A 71 -18.00 -7.88 -13.85
CA ALA A 71 -17.87 -6.42 -13.96
C ALA A 71 -16.70 -6.04 -14.88
N LEU A 72 -15.53 -6.63 -14.68
CA LEU A 72 -14.35 -6.42 -15.53
C LEU A 72 -14.65 -6.73 -17.01
N ALA A 73 -15.44 -7.77 -17.30
CA ALA A 73 -15.82 -8.13 -18.66
C ALA A 73 -16.83 -7.16 -19.31
N ARG A 74 -17.63 -6.43 -18.51
CA ARG A 74 -18.71 -5.56 -19.01
C ARG A 74 -18.32 -4.09 -19.11
N SER A 75 -17.81 -3.55 -18.01
CA SER A 75 -17.52 -2.11 -17.84
C SER A 75 -16.03 -1.78 -17.93
N GLY A 76 -15.18 -2.80 -18.06
CA GLY A 76 -13.73 -2.64 -18.09
C GLY A 76 -13.15 -2.27 -16.72
N GLU A 77 -11.84 -2.04 -16.71
CA GLU A 77 -11.04 -1.77 -15.51
C GLU A 77 -11.24 -0.36 -14.92
N GLN A 78 -11.95 0.52 -15.61
CA GLN A 78 -11.91 1.98 -15.36
C GLN A 78 -12.96 2.47 -14.34
N SER A 79 -13.79 1.61 -13.77
CA SER A 79 -14.83 2.04 -12.80
C SER A 79 -14.29 2.10 -11.37
N ASP A 80 -14.65 3.15 -10.63
CA ASP A 80 -14.37 3.28 -9.19
C ASP A 80 -14.93 2.11 -8.39
N THR A 81 -16.10 1.61 -8.81
CA THR A 81 -16.72 0.43 -8.20
C THR A 81 -15.82 -0.79 -8.30
N VAL A 82 -15.15 -1.00 -9.43
CA VAL A 82 -14.22 -2.13 -9.64
C VAL A 82 -12.99 -1.98 -8.75
N LEU A 83 -12.41 -0.78 -8.65
CA LEU A 83 -11.27 -0.51 -7.77
C LEU A 83 -11.60 -0.78 -6.30
N ILE A 84 -12.69 -0.19 -5.82
CA ILE A 84 -13.12 -0.33 -4.42
C ILE A 84 -13.47 -1.77 -4.10
N SER A 85 -14.15 -2.46 -5.01
CA SER A 85 -14.45 -3.89 -4.84
C SER A 85 -13.16 -4.72 -4.79
N THR A 86 -12.20 -4.46 -5.67
CA THR A 86 -10.90 -5.16 -5.66
C THR A 86 -10.16 -4.97 -4.33
N MET A 87 -10.24 -3.79 -3.73
CA MET A 87 -9.69 -3.53 -2.40
C MET A 87 -10.41 -4.27 -1.28
N CYS A 88 -11.74 -4.33 -1.34
CA CYS A 88 -12.54 -5.13 -0.40
C CYS A 88 -12.09 -6.60 -0.45
N LEU A 89 -11.91 -7.15 -1.66
CA LEU A 89 -11.40 -8.51 -1.84
C LEU A 89 -9.97 -8.67 -1.29
N LYS A 90 -9.07 -7.71 -1.55
CA LYS A 90 -7.71 -7.71 -0.99
C LYS A 90 -7.73 -7.87 0.54
N THR A 91 -8.46 -6.99 1.23
CA THR A 91 -8.53 -7.02 2.70
C THR A 91 -9.23 -8.27 3.21
N SER A 92 -10.27 -8.74 2.52
CA SER A 92 -10.99 -9.96 2.87
C SER A 92 -10.09 -11.19 2.82
N GLU A 93 -9.29 -11.34 1.76
CA GLU A 93 -8.31 -12.43 1.64
C GLU A 93 -7.21 -12.32 2.71
N TYR A 94 -6.78 -11.10 3.05
CA TYR A 94 -5.85 -10.89 4.17
C TYR A 94 -6.42 -11.40 5.50
N ASN A 95 -7.68 -11.07 5.80
CA ASN A 95 -8.38 -11.54 7.01
C ASN A 95 -8.55 -13.05 7.04
N ARG A 96 -8.73 -13.69 5.88
CA ARG A 96 -8.89 -15.15 5.78
C ARG A 96 -7.58 -15.92 5.90
N GLY A 97 -6.44 -15.26 5.70
CA GLY A 97 -5.14 -15.86 5.99
C GLY A 97 -3.99 -15.21 5.25
N ILE A 98 -3.17 -14.45 5.98
CA ILE A 98 -1.97 -13.81 5.45
C ILE A 98 -0.99 -14.78 4.75
N TYR A 99 -0.94 -16.04 5.19
CA TYR A 99 0.01 -17.04 4.68
C TYR A 99 -0.33 -17.58 3.28
N ASN A 100 -1.55 -17.35 2.78
CA ASN A 100 -1.94 -17.82 1.45
C ASN A 100 -1.48 -16.88 0.33
N TYR A 101 -1.06 -15.66 0.66
CA TYR A 101 -0.63 -14.61 -0.27
C TYR A 101 -1.64 -14.25 -1.39
N ASN A 102 -2.89 -14.73 -1.33
CA ASN A 102 -3.90 -14.47 -2.36
C ASN A 102 -4.21 -12.99 -2.51
N PHE A 103 -4.16 -12.24 -1.41
CA PHE A 103 -4.36 -10.79 -1.39
C PHE A 103 -3.37 -10.05 -2.31
N GLN A 104 -2.18 -10.61 -2.55
CA GLN A 104 -1.15 -10.00 -3.38
C GLN A 104 -1.64 -9.87 -4.83
N TYR A 105 -2.41 -10.82 -5.35
CA TYR A 105 -2.97 -10.72 -6.70
C TYR A 105 -3.90 -9.52 -6.85
N HIS A 106 -4.69 -9.22 -5.81
CA HIS A 106 -5.55 -8.03 -5.79
C HIS A 106 -4.74 -6.74 -5.70
N ALA A 107 -3.68 -6.72 -4.89
CA ALA A 107 -2.78 -5.56 -4.80
C ALA A 107 -2.16 -5.24 -6.17
N LEU A 108 -1.58 -6.24 -6.85
CA LEU A 108 -0.95 -6.08 -8.16
C LEU A 108 -1.97 -5.69 -9.24
N ALA A 109 -3.16 -6.28 -9.23
CA ALA A 109 -4.25 -5.90 -10.13
C ALA A 109 -4.65 -4.44 -9.92
N THR A 110 -4.82 -4.00 -8.67
CA THR A 110 -5.12 -2.60 -8.34
C THR A 110 -4.07 -1.67 -8.89
N VAL A 111 -2.77 -1.94 -8.70
CA VAL A 111 -1.70 -1.07 -9.23
C VAL A 111 -1.74 -0.97 -10.76
N ARG A 112 -2.01 -2.08 -11.47
CA ARG A 112 -2.15 -2.05 -12.94
C ARG A 112 -3.33 -1.20 -13.39
N ILE A 113 -4.48 -1.33 -12.72
CA ILE A 113 -5.66 -0.51 -13.00
C ILE A 113 -5.35 0.98 -12.74
N LEU A 114 -4.71 1.28 -11.61
CA LEU A 114 -4.29 2.64 -11.24
C LEU A 114 -3.34 3.23 -12.29
N LYS A 115 -2.33 2.47 -12.75
CA LYS A 115 -1.44 2.88 -13.85
C LYS A 115 -2.22 3.16 -15.13
N SER A 116 -3.18 2.33 -15.49
CA SER A 116 -4.01 2.55 -16.68
C SER A 116 -4.85 3.82 -16.55
N ARG A 117 -5.42 4.09 -15.38
CA ARG A 117 -6.20 5.30 -15.10
C ARG A 117 -5.34 6.55 -15.13
N TRP A 118 -4.14 6.49 -14.53
CA TRP A 118 -3.15 7.55 -14.60
C TRP A 118 -2.82 7.93 -16.05
N LYS A 119 -2.52 6.94 -16.90
CA LYS A 119 -2.27 7.15 -18.34
C LYS A 119 -3.47 7.73 -19.09
N ALA A 120 -4.69 7.44 -18.64
CA ALA A 120 -5.92 8.00 -19.19
C ALA A 120 -6.25 9.41 -18.68
N GLY A 121 -5.45 9.96 -17.75
CA GLY A 121 -5.73 11.25 -17.12
C GLY A 121 -6.79 11.19 -16.02
N HIS A 122 -7.16 9.99 -15.56
CA HIS A 122 -8.11 9.77 -14.47
C HIS A 122 -7.34 9.54 -13.16
N TRP A 123 -6.75 10.60 -12.61
CA TRP A 123 -6.02 10.54 -11.35
C TRP A 123 -6.54 11.60 -10.38
N GLY A 124 -7.16 11.15 -9.28
CA GLY A 124 -7.69 12.01 -8.24
C GLY A 124 -7.40 11.43 -6.85
N GLU A 125 -8.19 11.88 -5.88
CA GLU A 125 -8.02 11.55 -4.47
C GLU A 125 -8.16 10.04 -4.19
N LEU A 126 -9.11 9.37 -4.86
CA LEU A 126 -9.31 7.93 -4.70
C LEU A 126 -8.05 7.15 -5.14
N GLU A 127 -7.51 7.46 -6.32
CA GLU A 127 -6.30 6.79 -6.82
C GLU A 127 -5.10 7.00 -5.91
N GLN A 128 -4.92 8.23 -5.41
CA GLN A 128 -3.86 8.57 -4.46
C GLN A 128 -4.01 7.77 -3.16
N GLN A 129 -5.22 7.66 -2.62
CA GLN A 129 -5.46 6.86 -1.42
C GLN A 129 -5.22 5.38 -1.65
N LEU A 130 -5.62 4.87 -2.82
CA LEU A 130 -5.52 3.45 -3.15
C LEU A 130 -4.10 2.99 -3.43
N ILE A 131 -3.28 3.80 -4.12
CA ILE A 131 -1.92 3.38 -4.43
C ILE A 131 -1.12 3.09 -3.17
N TRP A 132 -1.28 3.90 -2.12
CA TRP A 132 -0.63 3.70 -0.82
C TRP A 132 -0.94 2.36 -0.18
N THR A 133 -2.13 1.82 -0.43
CA THR A 133 -2.52 0.52 0.14
C THR A 133 -1.92 -0.67 -0.59
N CYS A 134 -1.36 -0.48 -1.79
CA CYS A 134 -0.86 -1.58 -2.63
C CYS A 134 0.61 -1.41 -3.04
N LEU A 135 1.19 -0.23 -2.80
CA LEU A 135 2.51 0.14 -3.30
C LEU A 135 3.61 -0.76 -2.73
N VAL A 136 3.54 -1.08 -1.43
CA VAL A 136 4.55 -1.92 -0.79
C VAL A 136 4.52 -3.33 -1.38
N GLU A 137 3.34 -3.94 -1.53
CA GLU A 137 3.19 -5.27 -2.11
C GLU A 137 3.69 -5.32 -3.55
N GLU A 138 3.42 -4.28 -4.34
CA GLU A 138 3.90 -4.18 -5.72
C GLU A 138 5.42 -4.00 -5.81
N VAL A 139 5.99 -3.13 -4.98
CA VAL A 139 7.44 -2.90 -4.93
C VAL A 139 8.19 -4.16 -4.51
N LEU A 140 7.68 -4.90 -3.51
CA LEU A 140 8.28 -6.16 -3.08
C LEU A 140 8.23 -7.21 -4.19
N GLU A 141 7.12 -7.32 -4.92
CA GLU A 141 7.00 -8.21 -6.08
C GLU A 141 7.95 -7.82 -7.21
N ALA A 142 8.05 -6.53 -7.51
CA ALA A 142 8.95 -5.99 -8.54
C ALA A 142 10.42 -6.27 -8.19
N ILE A 143 10.83 -6.07 -6.93
CA ILE A 143 12.15 -6.45 -6.43
C ILE A 143 12.34 -7.96 -6.59
N HIS A 144 11.40 -8.79 -6.16
CA HIS A 144 11.52 -10.25 -6.24
C HIS A 144 11.73 -10.72 -7.69
N THR A 145 10.83 -10.31 -8.59
CA THR A 145 10.84 -10.68 -10.01
C THR A 145 11.95 -10.00 -10.82
N GLY A 146 12.58 -8.95 -10.28
CA GLY A 146 13.63 -8.21 -10.96
C GLY A 146 13.11 -7.34 -12.09
N THR A 147 11.91 -6.77 -11.91
CA THR A 147 11.31 -5.81 -12.83
C THR A 147 11.25 -4.42 -12.18
N PRO A 148 11.18 -3.34 -12.96
CA PRO A 148 10.84 -2.03 -12.43
C PRO A 148 9.43 -2.03 -11.83
N SER A 149 9.13 -1.06 -10.96
CA SER A 149 7.76 -0.86 -10.48
C SER A 149 6.85 -0.45 -11.64
N GLU A 150 5.60 -0.89 -11.61
CA GLU A 150 4.56 -0.46 -12.54
C GLU A 150 4.29 1.04 -12.44
N MET A 151 4.47 1.64 -11.27
CA MET A 151 4.30 3.08 -11.06
C MET A 151 5.54 3.89 -11.38
N ASP A 152 6.61 3.22 -11.81
CA ASP A 152 7.88 3.84 -12.17
C ASP A 152 7.82 4.48 -13.57
N ASP A 153 8.41 5.67 -13.69
CA ASP A 153 8.63 6.35 -14.97
C ASP A 153 10.14 6.60 -15.15
N PRO A 154 10.84 5.86 -16.01
CA PRO A 154 12.28 5.99 -16.22
C PRO A 154 12.68 7.34 -16.82
N ASP A 155 11.77 8.01 -17.52
CA ASP A 155 12.03 9.27 -18.21
C ASP A 155 11.78 10.49 -17.30
N ARG A 156 11.28 10.27 -16.08
CA ARG A 156 11.00 11.33 -15.10
C ARG A 156 11.80 11.15 -13.82
N VAL A 157 12.25 12.28 -13.29
CA VAL A 157 12.99 12.38 -12.02
C VAL A 157 12.05 12.48 -10.82
N GLU A 158 10.75 12.65 -11.04
CA GLU A 158 9.69 12.77 -10.02
C GLU A 158 8.50 11.90 -10.42
N VAL A 159 7.82 11.36 -9.41
CA VAL A 159 6.67 10.50 -9.62
C VAL A 159 5.43 11.37 -9.78
N SER A 160 5.04 11.64 -11.03
CA SER A 160 4.10 12.72 -11.35
C SER A 160 2.64 12.50 -10.91
N TRP A 161 2.34 11.43 -10.19
CA TRP A 161 1.03 11.14 -9.63
C TRP A 161 0.89 11.57 -8.16
N LEU A 162 2.00 11.97 -7.54
CA LEU A 162 2.04 12.55 -6.19
C LEU A 162 1.59 14.02 -6.22
N SER A 163 1.00 14.48 -5.12
CA SER A 163 0.38 15.80 -5.06
C SER A 163 1.43 16.92 -5.01
N SER A 164 1.19 18.02 -5.73
CA SER A 164 2.11 19.17 -5.77
C SER A 164 2.02 20.09 -4.56
N THR A 165 1.19 19.77 -3.55
CA THR A 165 1.06 20.55 -2.32
C THR A 165 2.14 20.14 -1.32
N GLN A 166 3.39 20.34 -1.72
CA GLN A 166 4.55 20.19 -0.85
C GLN A 166 4.57 21.37 0.14
N ASN A 167 3.89 21.22 1.27
CA ASN A 167 4.19 22.03 2.44
C ASN A 167 5.31 21.32 3.21
N PRO A 168 6.53 21.88 3.27
CA PRO A 168 7.61 21.30 4.04
C PRO A 168 7.16 21.17 5.50
N GLY A 169 7.14 19.94 6.03
CA GLY A 169 6.70 19.65 7.40
C GLY A 169 5.35 18.94 7.54
N ASP A 170 4.60 18.70 6.44
CA ASP A 170 3.35 17.93 6.50
C ASP A 170 3.59 16.42 6.32
N LEU A 171 2.83 15.60 7.05
CA LEU A 171 2.79 14.13 6.93
C LEU A 171 2.54 13.69 5.50
N ALA A 172 1.64 14.36 4.77
CA ALA A 172 1.34 14.03 3.38
C ALA A 172 2.58 14.15 2.47
N SER A 173 3.39 15.20 2.68
CA SER A 173 4.64 15.39 1.93
C SER A 173 5.68 14.32 2.27
N ALA A 174 5.76 13.91 3.54
CA ALA A 174 6.64 12.83 3.97
C ALA A 174 6.26 11.48 3.34
N PHE A 175 4.96 11.18 3.26
CA PHE A 175 4.46 10.03 2.50
C PHE A 175 4.88 10.15 1.04
N ASP A 176 4.59 11.24 0.35
CA ASP A 176 4.92 11.39 -1.07
C ASP A 176 6.41 11.11 -1.35
N VAL A 177 7.32 11.64 -0.52
CA VAL A 177 8.77 11.33 -0.61
C VAL A 177 9.07 9.84 -0.45
N LEU A 178 8.42 9.15 0.49
CA LEU A 178 8.59 7.70 0.66
C LEU A 178 8.03 6.90 -0.53
N ALA A 179 6.91 7.32 -1.11
CA ALA A 179 6.37 6.66 -2.30
C ALA A 179 7.35 6.77 -3.48
N GLU A 180 7.92 7.96 -3.69
CA GLU A 180 8.95 8.14 -4.71
C GLU A 180 10.15 7.22 -4.52
N GLN A 181 10.61 7.08 -3.27
CA GLN A 181 11.71 6.19 -2.94
C GLN A 181 11.34 4.73 -3.22
N LEU A 182 10.19 4.28 -2.71
CA LEU A 182 9.69 2.92 -2.88
C LEU A 182 9.64 2.51 -4.35
N VAL A 183 9.08 3.36 -5.22
CA VAL A 183 8.97 3.09 -6.66
C VAL A 183 10.35 2.94 -7.35
N ARG A 184 11.39 3.60 -6.84
CA ARG A 184 12.75 3.54 -7.42
C ARG A 184 13.59 2.37 -6.93
N ILE A 185 13.27 1.80 -5.76
CA ILE A 185 14.02 0.67 -5.21
C ILE A 185 14.05 -0.53 -6.19
N PRO A 186 12.93 -0.94 -6.83
CA PRO A 186 12.95 -1.98 -7.86
C PRO A 186 13.86 -1.65 -9.05
N ARG A 187 13.89 -0.37 -9.49
CA ARG A 187 14.80 0.08 -10.55
C ARG A 187 16.27 -0.11 -10.15
N LEU A 188 16.62 0.25 -8.92
CA LEU A 188 17.97 0.04 -8.38
C LEU A 188 18.32 -1.46 -8.36
N ALA A 189 17.41 -2.30 -7.86
CA ALA A 189 17.59 -3.75 -7.86
C ALA A 189 17.83 -4.31 -9.28
N CYS A 190 17.09 -3.82 -10.27
CA CYS A 190 17.28 -4.21 -11.68
C CYS A 190 18.68 -3.86 -12.20
N VAL A 191 19.13 -2.63 -11.98
CA VAL A 191 20.45 -2.18 -12.45
C VAL A 191 21.58 -2.94 -11.74
N LEU A 192 21.45 -3.19 -10.44
CA LEU A 192 22.45 -3.97 -9.70
C LEU A 192 22.52 -5.42 -10.18
N ARG A 193 21.39 -6.08 -10.46
CA ARG A 193 21.39 -7.42 -11.10
C ARG A 193 22.08 -7.42 -12.46
N GLN A 194 21.93 -6.35 -13.24
CA GLN A 194 22.67 -6.20 -14.50
C GLN A 194 24.17 -6.06 -14.25
N VAL A 195 24.58 -5.30 -13.23
CA VAL A 195 25.99 -5.15 -12.84
C VAL A 195 26.60 -6.47 -12.37
N SER A 196 25.87 -7.26 -11.60
CA SER A 196 26.32 -8.58 -11.13
C SER A 196 26.38 -9.63 -12.24
N SER A 197 25.74 -9.39 -13.38
CA SER A 197 25.91 -10.26 -14.55
C SER A 197 27.27 -10.00 -15.21
N GLU A 198 27.98 -11.05 -15.60
CA GLU A 198 29.35 -11.02 -16.17
C GLU A 198 29.53 -10.12 -17.42
N ARG A 199 28.44 -9.54 -17.95
CA ARG A 199 28.40 -8.64 -19.11
C ARG A 199 28.34 -7.15 -18.75
N ALA A 200 28.41 -6.80 -17.46
CA ALA A 200 28.34 -5.43 -17.03
C ALA A 200 29.59 -4.62 -17.41
N GLY A 201 29.42 -3.64 -18.29
CA GLY A 201 30.43 -2.61 -18.52
C GLY A 201 30.46 -1.57 -17.40
N VAL A 202 31.54 -0.80 -17.32
CA VAL A 202 31.74 0.33 -16.38
C VAL A 202 30.54 1.29 -16.36
N ILE A 203 29.86 1.47 -17.49
CA ILE A 203 28.67 2.32 -17.61
C ILE A 203 27.52 1.84 -16.71
N ALA A 204 27.30 0.53 -16.62
CA ALA A 204 26.24 -0.02 -15.77
C ALA A 204 26.54 0.21 -14.29
N ALA A 205 27.80 0.03 -13.88
CA ALA A 205 28.25 0.28 -12.51
C ALA A 205 28.12 1.76 -12.12
N LEU A 206 28.47 2.69 -13.03
CA LEU A 206 28.28 4.13 -12.80
C LEU A 206 26.80 4.50 -12.66
N LYS A 207 25.92 3.92 -13.49
CA LYS A 207 24.47 4.11 -13.38
C LYS A 207 23.93 3.57 -12.05
N ALA A 208 24.39 2.39 -11.62
CA ALA A 208 24.02 1.81 -10.33
C ALA A 208 24.42 2.71 -9.17
N ALA A 209 25.67 3.19 -9.15
CA ALA A 209 26.18 4.07 -8.11
C ALA A 209 25.41 5.40 -8.06
N ALA A 210 25.15 6.02 -9.22
CA ALA A 210 24.38 7.25 -9.29
C ALA A 210 22.94 7.07 -8.79
N LEU A 211 22.28 5.97 -9.16
CA LEU A 211 20.92 5.68 -8.71
C LEU A 211 20.88 5.32 -7.22
N ALA A 212 21.84 4.56 -6.71
CA ALA A 212 21.96 4.26 -5.29
C ALA A 212 22.13 5.54 -4.47
N GLN A 213 22.98 6.46 -4.95
CA GLN A 213 23.18 7.75 -4.30
C GLN A 213 21.91 8.62 -4.34
N ASP A 214 21.21 8.72 -5.48
CA ASP A 214 19.93 9.45 -5.57
C ASP A 214 18.90 8.87 -4.59
N VAL A 215 18.67 7.55 -4.63
CA VAL A 215 17.71 6.87 -3.76
C VAL A 215 18.06 7.02 -2.28
N TYR A 216 19.34 6.94 -1.91
CA TYR A 216 19.79 7.09 -0.52
C TYR A 216 19.76 8.55 -0.03
N SER A 217 20.09 9.51 -0.90
CA SER A 217 20.17 10.94 -0.53
C SER A 217 18.79 11.60 -0.40
N ARG A 218 17.78 11.06 -1.08
CA ARG A 218 16.39 11.37 -0.77
C ARG A 218 16.10 10.70 0.55
N VAL A 219 16.09 11.48 1.63
CA VAL A 219 15.72 11.01 2.96
C VAL A 219 14.44 11.77 3.32
N CYS A 220 13.40 11.05 3.75
CA CYS A 220 12.27 11.69 4.40
C CYS A 220 12.82 12.45 5.61
N ASP A 221 12.56 13.75 5.70
CA ASP A 221 13.10 14.57 6.78
C ASP A 221 12.80 13.88 8.12
N GLN A 222 13.86 13.41 8.79
CA GLN A 222 13.74 12.66 10.03
C GLN A 222 13.16 13.55 11.13
N THR A 223 13.23 14.89 10.98
CA THR A 223 12.58 15.80 11.91
C THR A 223 11.06 15.65 11.87
N ILE A 224 10.43 15.42 10.71
CA ILE A 224 8.98 15.16 10.60
C ILE A 224 8.61 13.84 11.33
N LEU A 225 9.45 12.81 11.18
CA LEU A 225 9.28 11.55 11.91
C LEU A 225 9.43 11.75 13.42
N LEU A 226 10.44 12.50 13.85
CA LEU A 226 10.73 12.74 15.26
C LEU A 226 9.70 13.65 15.94
N GLU A 227 9.19 14.67 15.24
CA GLU A 227 8.11 15.57 15.71
C GLU A 227 6.79 14.82 15.90
N HIS A 228 6.58 13.73 15.14
CA HIS A 228 5.39 12.89 15.24
C HIS A 228 5.62 11.58 16.00
N ILE A 229 6.80 11.31 16.53
CA ILE A 229 7.06 10.18 17.45
C ILE A 229 7.19 10.75 18.86
N VAL A 230 6.09 10.75 19.60
CA VAL A 230 6.07 11.16 21.01
C VAL A 230 6.89 10.15 21.81
N SER A 231 8.12 10.53 22.07
CA SER A 231 9.14 9.69 22.68
C SER A 231 9.08 9.78 24.20
N GLU A 232 8.08 9.16 24.82
CA GLU A 232 8.30 8.60 26.15
C GLU A 232 7.96 7.10 26.11
N PRO A 233 8.95 6.22 26.28
CA PRO A 233 8.68 4.80 26.48
C PRO A 233 7.97 4.64 27.82
N GLU A 234 6.64 4.63 27.80
CA GLU A 234 5.88 4.18 28.95
C GLU A 234 6.13 2.69 29.18
N ARG A 235 6.33 2.31 30.44
CA ARG A 235 6.43 0.90 30.81
C ARG A 235 5.05 0.27 30.64
N CYS A 236 4.94 -0.80 29.86
CA CYS A 236 3.70 -1.54 29.75
C CYS A 236 3.36 -2.19 31.09
N HIS A 237 2.40 -1.63 31.81
CA HIS A 237 1.93 -2.19 33.08
C HIS A 237 0.94 -3.35 32.87
N ALA A 238 0.67 -3.75 31.62
CA ALA A 238 -0.16 -4.90 31.31
C ALA A 238 0.58 -6.19 31.72
N LYS A 239 0.00 -6.93 32.67
CA LYS A 239 0.56 -8.18 33.23
C LYS A 239 0.79 -9.33 32.23
N GLN A 240 0.49 -9.15 30.95
CA GLN A 240 0.45 -10.22 29.94
C GLN A 240 1.07 -9.85 28.58
N THR A 241 1.72 -8.70 28.43
CA THR A 241 2.41 -8.39 27.18
C THR A 241 3.84 -8.97 27.21
N PRO A 242 4.25 -9.78 26.21
CA PRO A 242 5.61 -10.33 26.14
C PRO A 242 6.68 -9.28 25.80
N LEU A 243 6.27 -8.03 25.53
CA LEU A 243 7.17 -6.92 25.19
C LEU A 243 7.39 -6.04 26.42
N SER A 244 8.65 -5.92 26.85
CA SER A 244 9.06 -5.08 28.00
C SER A 244 9.02 -3.57 27.73
N SER A 245 8.81 -3.18 26.47
CA SER A 245 8.76 -1.80 25.99
C SER A 245 7.85 -1.70 24.77
N TYR A 246 7.16 -0.57 24.61
CA TYR A 246 6.44 -0.21 23.39
C TYR A 246 6.82 1.21 22.95
N ILE A 247 6.63 1.49 21.67
CA ILE A 247 6.73 2.83 21.10
C ILE A 247 5.29 3.31 20.90
N ASN A 248 4.95 4.46 21.45
CA ASN A 248 3.66 5.08 21.24
C ASN A 248 3.71 5.96 19.99
N TYR A 249 2.70 5.85 19.14
CA TYR A 249 2.54 6.69 17.97
C TYR A 249 1.26 7.51 18.14
N PRO A 250 1.29 8.84 17.92
CA PRO A 250 0.14 9.72 18.14
C PRO A 250 -0.99 9.47 17.14
N SER A 251 -0.71 8.75 16.04
CA SER A 251 -1.69 8.38 15.02
C SER A 251 -1.28 7.13 14.25
N VAL A 252 -2.25 6.49 13.59
CA VAL A 252 -2.01 5.36 12.66
C VAL A 252 -1.14 5.80 11.48
N GLN A 253 -1.26 7.06 11.06
CA GLN A 253 -0.47 7.66 9.99
C GLN A 253 1.00 7.76 10.39
N ALA A 254 1.29 8.25 11.60
CA ALA A 254 2.66 8.33 12.11
C ALA A 254 3.30 6.93 12.23
N PHE A 255 2.53 5.95 12.74
CA PHE A 255 2.96 4.55 12.76
C PHE A 255 3.27 4.03 11.35
N THR A 256 2.34 4.22 10.40
CA THR A 256 2.47 3.74 9.01
C THR A 256 3.67 4.39 8.31
N LEU A 257 3.89 5.68 8.51
CA LEU A 257 5.03 6.40 7.97
C LEU A 257 6.35 5.84 8.53
N ALA A 258 6.42 5.63 9.85
CA ALA A 258 7.62 5.12 10.51
C ALA A 258 7.97 3.69 10.04
N ILE A 259 7.00 2.78 9.97
CA ILE A 259 7.25 1.41 9.49
C ILE A 259 7.63 1.40 8.00
N THR A 260 7.02 2.27 7.19
CA THR A 260 7.32 2.37 5.76
C THR A 260 8.71 2.93 5.53
N HIS A 261 9.09 3.98 6.27
CA HIS A 261 10.45 4.51 6.24
C HIS A 261 11.48 3.45 6.66
N ALA A 262 11.22 2.71 7.74
CA ALA A 262 12.09 1.62 8.17
C ALA A 262 12.22 0.53 7.09
N LEU A 263 11.12 0.16 6.44
CA LEU A 263 11.13 -0.77 5.30
C LEU A 263 11.98 -0.25 4.14
N CYS A 264 11.81 1.02 3.73
CA CYS A 264 12.63 1.64 2.70
C CYS A 264 14.12 1.55 3.03
N GLN A 265 14.50 1.92 4.25
CA GLN A 265 15.89 1.86 4.70
C GLN A 265 16.44 0.44 4.67
N MET A 266 15.68 -0.55 5.15
CA MET A 266 16.08 -1.96 5.10
C MET A 266 16.27 -2.45 3.67
N LEU A 267 15.35 -2.10 2.76
CA LEU A 267 15.44 -2.49 1.35
C LEU A 267 16.63 -1.83 0.65
N ILE A 268 16.82 -0.52 0.82
CA ILE A 268 17.94 0.23 0.21
C ILE A 268 19.26 -0.32 0.70
N CYS A 269 19.45 -0.44 2.02
CA CYS A 269 20.68 -0.99 2.60
C CYS A 269 20.90 -2.45 2.16
N GLY A 270 19.85 -3.28 2.20
CA GLY A 270 19.93 -4.68 1.80
C GLY A 270 20.32 -4.84 0.32
N ILE A 271 19.80 -4.00 -0.56
CA ILE A 271 20.09 -4.02 -2.00
C ILE A 271 21.50 -3.48 -2.29
N ILE A 272 21.95 -2.44 -1.61
CA ILE A 272 23.29 -1.85 -1.82
C ILE A 272 24.40 -2.75 -1.25
N LEU A 273 24.13 -3.48 -0.17
CA LEU A 273 25.11 -4.35 0.50
C LEU A 273 25.19 -5.77 -0.10
N ALA A 274 24.20 -6.19 -0.90
CA ALA A 274 24.14 -7.51 -1.55
C ALA A 274 24.98 -7.58 -2.82
#